data_AF-A0A3A6PNK1-F1
#
_entry.id   AF-A0A3A6PNK1-F1
#
_cell.length_a   1.000
_cell.length_b   1.000
_cell.length_c   1.000
_cell.angle_alpha   90.00
_cell.angle_beta   90.00
_cell.angle_gamma   90.00
#
_symmetry.space_group_name_H-M   'P 1'
#
loop_
_entity.id
_entity.type
_entity.pdbx_description
1 polymer ?
#
loop_
_entity_poly.entity_id
_entity_poly.type
_entity_poly.pdbx_seq_one_letter_code
_entity_poly.pdbx_strand_id
1 'polypeptide(L)'
;MIANKGNASKKIIMIAALGGAAALLWGALFVWAAGPLGQSPAQVEEPAVLYAGYDLEGIAEDMTMYVGDNSKVSRIASWLPSPDPGYMQRYIAIASSEQPYGLTLFYEPADPAGYGELPDAASDPEFARQSRNNAIVLFAMIGNVDRLTFAYRNTGAPDELIPSDYVPLLEYNRSDFAIEADFADKRNHVERLGQYLEQAQSEALAVSLRETGA
;
A
#
# COMPACT_ATOMS: atom_id res chain seq x y z
N MET A 1 85.28 -2.09 -0.10
CA MET A 1 84.25 -1.72 -1.10
C MET A 1 83.14 -0.97 -0.38
N ILE A 2 82.96 0.31 -0.74
CA ILE A 2 81.71 1.10 -0.85
C ILE A 2 80.68 0.85 0.28
N ALA A 3 80.60 1.72 1.31
CA ALA A 3 79.68 2.88 1.41
C ALA A 3 78.19 2.47 1.44
N ASN A 4 77.25 3.03 2.23
CA ASN A 4 77.19 4.19 3.13
C ASN A 4 75.69 4.35 3.52
N LYS A 5 75.42 4.93 4.71
CA LYS A 5 74.23 5.71 5.14
C LYS A 5 72.82 5.09 5.04
N GLY A 6 71.87 5.36 5.94
CA GLY A 6 71.77 6.22 7.13
C GLY A 6 70.46 5.86 7.85
N ASN A 7 70.32 5.89 9.18
CA ASN A 7 70.25 7.07 10.07
C ASN A 7 69.20 8.09 9.54
N ALA A 8 68.25 8.65 10.31
CA ALA A 8 67.97 8.60 11.74
C ALA A 8 66.60 9.23 12.03
N SER A 9 66.07 8.89 13.22
CA SER A 9 65.49 9.77 14.24
C SER A 9 64.34 10.75 13.91
N LYS A 10 63.23 10.51 14.62
CA LYS A 10 62.35 11.41 15.39
C LYS A 10 62.42 12.92 15.08
N LYS A 11 61.23 13.54 14.97
CA LYS A 11 60.87 14.76 15.73
C LYS A 11 59.35 14.99 15.78
N ILE A 12 58.90 15.33 16.99
CA ILE A 12 57.58 15.82 17.40
C ILE A 12 57.44 17.27 16.94
N ILE A 13 56.24 17.70 16.54
CA ILE A 13 55.87 19.12 16.51
C ILE A 13 54.47 19.30 17.10
N MET A 14 54.42 19.98 18.25
CA MET A 14 53.27 20.71 18.80
C MET A 14 52.95 21.92 17.91
N ILE A 15 51.67 22.25 17.74
CA ILE A 15 51.25 23.64 17.51
C ILE A 15 50.18 23.99 18.54
N ALA A 16 50.50 24.97 19.37
CA ALA A 16 49.63 25.71 20.24
C ALA A 16 49.04 26.92 19.49
N ALA A 17 47.87 27.42 19.91
CA ALA A 17 47.68 28.83 20.31
C ALA A 17 46.20 29.27 20.26
N LEU A 18 45.81 29.92 21.35
CA LEU A 18 44.62 30.74 21.56
C LEU A 18 44.53 31.94 20.59
N GLY A 19 43.30 32.42 20.37
CA GLY A 19 42.99 33.86 20.41
C GLY A 19 42.25 34.43 19.20
N GLY A 20 41.06 35.00 19.43
CA GLY A 20 40.38 35.87 18.47
C GLY A 20 38.90 36.07 18.77
N ALA A 21 38.55 37.25 19.33
CA ALA A 21 37.22 37.63 19.77
C ALA A 21 36.33 38.24 18.65
N ALA A 22 35.04 38.27 18.95
CA ALA A 22 34.01 39.22 18.50
C ALA A 22 33.34 39.02 17.12
N ALA A 23 32.08 38.54 17.15
CA ALA A 23 30.95 39.21 16.51
C ALA A 23 29.64 38.77 17.15
N LEU A 24 28.75 39.73 17.34
CA LEU A 24 27.61 39.77 18.24
C LEU A 24 26.31 39.28 17.58
N LEU A 25 25.49 38.60 18.40
CA LEU A 25 24.01 38.64 18.43
C LEU A 25 23.24 38.06 17.23
N TRP A 26 22.51 36.96 17.46
CA TRP A 26 21.04 36.95 17.63
C TRP A 26 20.57 35.51 17.91
N GLY A 27 19.73 35.32 18.93
CA GLY A 27 18.92 34.10 19.09
C GLY A 27 19.46 33.05 20.06
N ALA A 28 19.45 33.34 21.36
CA ALA A 28 19.52 32.29 22.39
C ALA A 28 18.46 32.53 23.46
N LEU A 29 17.20 32.33 23.05
CA LEU A 29 16.11 32.00 23.97
C LEU A 29 15.67 30.59 23.60
N PHE A 30 16.54 29.61 23.84
CA PHE A 30 16.14 28.23 23.99
C PHE A 30 16.57 27.77 25.38
N VAL A 31 15.59 27.86 26.27
CA VAL A 31 15.58 27.24 27.59
C VAL A 31 15.95 25.77 27.40
N TRP A 32 17.05 25.39 28.04
CA TRP A 32 17.49 24.01 28.19
C TRP A 32 16.52 23.29 29.12
N ALA A 33 15.45 22.72 28.56
CA ALA A 33 14.70 21.65 29.21
C ALA A 33 15.44 20.34 28.93
N ALA A 34 16.39 20.00 29.79
CA ALA A 34 16.97 18.67 29.84
C ALA A 34 15.88 17.68 30.28
N GLY A 35 15.14 17.14 29.32
CA GLY A 35 14.36 15.91 29.50
C GLY A 35 15.28 14.71 29.68
N PRO A 36 14.81 13.62 30.33
CA PRO A 36 15.62 12.43 30.52
C PRO A 36 16.07 11.86 29.16
N LEU A 37 17.37 11.65 29.03
CA LEU A 37 18.03 11.03 27.88
C LEU A 37 17.37 9.67 27.58
N GLY A 38 16.68 9.55 26.45
CA GLY A 38 16.17 8.24 25.99
C GLY A 38 14.99 8.25 25.03
N GLN A 39 14.30 9.36 24.78
CA GLN A 39 13.25 9.41 23.78
C GLN A 39 13.76 10.10 22.51
N SER A 40 13.92 9.30 21.46
CA SER A 40 13.98 9.79 20.07
C SER A 40 12.84 10.79 19.87
N PRO A 41 13.06 11.94 19.20
CA PRO A 41 11.95 12.85 18.91
C PRO A 41 10.86 12.04 18.21
N ALA A 42 9.65 12.06 18.80
CA ALA A 42 8.48 11.44 18.23
C ALA A 42 8.36 11.98 16.79
N GLN A 43 8.49 11.07 15.82
CA GLN A 43 8.20 11.40 14.43
C GLN A 43 6.74 11.85 14.42
N VAL A 44 6.49 13.09 14.02
CA VAL A 44 5.14 13.55 13.75
C VAL A 44 4.75 12.86 12.45
N GLU A 45 4.07 11.72 12.56
CA GLU A 45 3.47 11.06 11.40
C GLU A 45 2.39 12.01 10.88
N GLU A 46 2.60 12.58 9.69
CA GLU A 46 1.55 13.31 9.00
C GLU A 46 0.37 12.36 8.76
N PRO A 47 -0.88 12.83 8.93
CA PRO A 47 -2.04 11.98 8.72
C PRO A 47 -2.06 11.50 7.27
N ALA A 48 -2.18 10.18 7.07
CA ALA A 48 -2.27 9.58 5.74
C ALA A 48 -3.44 10.19 4.95
N VAL A 49 -3.16 10.57 3.70
CA VAL A 49 -4.19 11.07 2.78
C VAL A 49 -4.97 9.87 2.26
N LEU A 50 -6.27 9.84 2.56
CA LEU A 50 -7.17 8.81 2.05
C LEU A 50 -7.84 9.26 0.75
N TYR A 51 -7.85 8.38 -0.25
CA TYR A 51 -8.57 8.56 -1.51
C TYR A 51 -9.67 7.51 -1.61
N ALA A 52 -10.93 7.91 -1.61
CA ALA A 52 -12.09 7.00 -1.64
C ALA A 52 -12.00 5.87 -0.59
N GLY A 53 -11.41 6.16 0.57
CA GLY A 53 -11.19 5.21 1.66
C GLY A 53 -9.89 4.38 1.59
N TYR A 54 -9.02 4.62 0.62
CA TYR A 54 -7.74 3.91 0.46
C TYR A 54 -6.55 4.76 0.92
N ASP A 55 -5.66 4.15 1.70
CA ASP A 55 -4.30 4.66 1.93
C ASP A 55 -3.38 4.21 0.78
N LEU A 56 -3.46 4.94 -0.34
CA LEU A 56 -2.72 4.58 -1.55
C LEU A 56 -1.20 4.76 -1.39
N GLU A 57 -0.75 5.66 -0.52
CA GLU A 57 0.67 5.84 -0.24
C GLU A 57 1.22 4.61 0.50
N GLY A 58 0.53 4.16 1.55
CA GLY A 58 0.88 2.92 2.26
C GLY A 58 0.86 1.70 1.36
N ILE A 59 -0.16 1.56 0.50
CA ILE A 59 -0.24 0.44 -0.46
C ILE A 59 0.93 0.47 -1.46
N ALA A 60 1.35 1.65 -1.91
CA ALA A 60 2.42 1.81 -2.91
C ALA A 60 3.83 1.48 -2.38
N GLU A 61 4.01 1.31 -1.06
CA GLU A 61 5.24 0.76 -0.49
C GLU A 61 5.48 -0.67 -0.99
N ASP A 62 4.39 -1.44 -1.13
CA ASP A 62 4.41 -2.84 -1.54
C ASP A 62 4.17 -3.07 -3.03
N MET A 63 4.09 -2.01 -3.82
CA MET A 63 3.97 -2.09 -5.27
C MET A 63 4.98 -3.06 -5.89
N THR A 64 4.52 -3.85 -6.85
CA THR A 64 5.34 -4.85 -7.54
C THR A 64 5.00 -4.95 -9.02
N MET A 65 6.01 -5.15 -9.87
CA MET A 65 5.77 -5.45 -11.30
C MET A 65 5.22 -6.86 -11.53
N TYR A 66 5.32 -7.75 -10.53
CA TYR A 66 5.08 -9.19 -10.70
C TYR A 66 4.10 -9.74 -9.67
N VAL A 67 3.02 -10.38 -10.15
CA VAL A 67 2.02 -11.07 -9.32
C VAL A 67 2.62 -12.24 -8.55
N GLY A 68 3.73 -12.83 -9.03
CA GLY A 68 4.45 -13.90 -8.34
C GLY A 68 5.28 -13.43 -7.12
N ASP A 69 5.31 -12.13 -6.81
CA ASP A 69 5.88 -11.64 -5.55
C ASP A 69 4.85 -11.80 -4.43
N ASN A 70 4.64 -13.05 -3.99
CA ASN A 70 3.58 -13.42 -3.05
C ASN A 70 3.59 -12.57 -1.77
N SER A 71 4.78 -12.19 -1.31
CA SER A 71 4.97 -11.37 -0.10
C SER A 71 4.38 -9.97 -0.29
N LYS A 72 4.70 -9.31 -1.41
CA LYS A 72 4.15 -7.99 -1.75
C LYS A 72 2.67 -8.05 -2.10
N VAL A 73 2.26 -9.02 -2.93
CA VAL A 73 0.86 -9.17 -3.34
C VAL A 73 -0.04 -9.43 -2.14
N SER A 74 0.38 -10.26 -1.19
CA SER A 74 -0.38 -10.49 0.04
C SER A 74 -0.51 -9.23 0.89
N ARG A 75 0.53 -8.40 0.98
CA ARG A 75 0.43 -7.13 1.73
C ARG A 75 -0.50 -6.15 1.03
N ILE A 76 -0.35 -5.94 -0.29
CA ILE A 76 -1.28 -5.11 -1.09
C ILE A 76 -2.73 -5.56 -0.86
N ALA A 77 -3.02 -6.86 -0.93
CA ALA A 77 -4.37 -7.37 -0.73
C ALA A 77 -4.90 -7.10 0.69
N SER A 78 -4.05 -7.16 1.72
CA SER A 78 -4.46 -6.93 3.11
C SER A 78 -4.81 -5.48 3.44
N TRP A 79 -4.36 -4.52 2.61
CA TRP A 79 -4.71 -3.12 2.73
C TRP A 79 -6.08 -2.78 2.14
N LEU A 80 -6.66 -3.68 1.33
CA LEU A 80 -7.90 -3.37 0.64
C LEU A 80 -9.08 -3.37 1.61
N PRO A 81 -9.96 -2.35 1.57
CA PRO A 81 -11.24 -2.42 2.24
C PRO A 81 -12.05 -3.61 1.73
N SER A 82 -12.77 -4.30 2.62
CA SER A 82 -13.65 -5.39 2.20
C SER A 82 -14.78 -4.84 1.32
N PRO A 83 -15.09 -5.45 0.17
CA PRO A 83 -16.24 -5.05 -0.64
C PRO A 83 -17.57 -5.18 0.09
N ASP A 84 -17.68 -6.13 1.02
CA ASP A 84 -18.85 -6.35 1.85
C ASP A 84 -18.43 -6.34 3.34
N PRO A 85 -19.02 -5.50 4.20
CA PRO A 85 -18.64 -5.38 5.61
C PRO A 85 -18.92 -6.64 6.45
N GLY A 86 -19.79 -7.54 5.99
CA GLY A 86 -20.06 -8.85 6.59
C GLY A 86 -18.99 -9.90 6.29
N TYR A 87 -18.03 -9.57 5.41
CA TYR A 87 -16.97 -10.46 4.97
C TYR A 87 -15.58 -9.89 5.25
N MET A 88 -14.60 -10.78 5.38
CA MET A 88 -13.19 -10.44 5.49
C MET A 88 -12.37 -11.25 4.48
N GLN A 89 -11.32 -10.65 3.93
CA GLN A 89 -10.36 -11.35 3.09
C GLN A 89 -9.55 -12.32 3.96
N ARG A 90 -9.49 -13.58 3.56
CA ARG A 90 -8.80 -14.64 4.32
C ARG A 90 -7.58 -15.20 3.60
N TYR A 91 -7.73 -15.51 2.32
CA TYR A 91 -6.67 -16.12 1.51
C TYR A 91 -6.50 -15.41 0.16
N ILE A 92 -5.35 -15.65 -0.46
CA ILE A 92 -5.11 -15.32 -1.86
C ILE A 92 -4.59 -16.56 -2.60
N ALA A 93 -4.92 -16.67 -3.89
CA ALA A 93 -4.24 -17.60 -4.80
C ALA A 93 -3.67 -16.83 -6.00
N ILE A 94 -2.44 -17.18 -6.37
CA ILE A 94 -1.72 -16.57 -7.49
C ILE A 94 -1.61 -17.61 -8.61
N ALA A 95 -2.08 -17.24 -9.80
CA ALA A 95 -1.94 -18.02 -11.02
C ALA A 95 -0.89 -17.37 -11.91
N SER A 96 0.38 -17.78 -11.77
CA SER A 96 1.52 -17.17 -12.48
C SER A 96 2.32 -18.15 -13.34
N SER A 97 1.84 -19.37 -13.54
CA SER A 97 2.52 -20.40 -14.35
C SER A 97 2.40 -20.15 -15.85
N GLU A 98 1.30 -19.54 -16.29
CA GLU A 98 1.03 -19.19 -17.67
C GLU A 98 0.11 -17.96 -17.74
N GLN A 99 0.11 -17.30 -18.89
CA GLN A 99 -0.77 -16.16 -19.14
C GLN A 99 -2.19 -16.63 -19.55
N PRO A 100 -3.24 -15.87 -19.21
CA PRO A 100 -3.22 -14.61 -18.46
C PRO A 100 -2.89 -14.81 -16.97
N TYR A 101 -2.06 -13.93 -16.40
CA TYR A 101 -1.69 -14.04 -15.00
C TYR A 101 -2.86 -13.61 -14.09
N GLY A 102 -3.12 -14.38 -13.03
CA GLY A 102 -4.31 -14.23 -12.20
C GLY A 102 -4.03 -14.05 -10.71
N LEU A 103 -4.93 -13.34 -10.04
CA LEU A 103 -5.01 -13.26 -8.58
C LEU A 103 -6.46 -13.46 -8.13
N THR A 104 -6.67 -14.42 -7.24
CA THR A 104 -7.97 -14.66 -6.60
C THR A 104 -7.90 -14.23 -5.14
N LEU A 105 -8.84 -13.40 -4.70
CA LEU A 105 -9.04 -13.01 -3.31
C LEU A 105 -10.22 -13.80 -2.76
N PHE A 106 -9.99 -14.53 -1.66
CA PHE A 106 -10.99 -15.37 -1.01
C PHE A 106 -11.53 -14.68 0.24
N TYR A 107 -12.84 -14.58 0.32
CA TYR A 107 -13.56 -13.91 1.39
C TYR A 107 -14.44 -14.88 2.18
N GLU A 108 -14.43 -14.71 3.49
CA GLU A 108 -15.20 -15.51 4.45
C GLU A 108 -16.04 -14.57 5.34
N PRO A 109 -17.11 -15.05 5.97
CA PRO A 109 -17.86 -14.25 6.92
C PRO A 109 -16.95 -13.72 8.03
N ALA A 110 -17.06 -12.42 8.34
CA ALA A 110 -16.27 -11.80 9.40
C ALA A 110 -16.65 -12.30 10.79
N ASP A 111 -17.92 -12.69 10.98
CA ASP A 111 -18.37 -13.42 12.16
C ASP A 111 -18.07 -14.93 11.97
N PRO A 112 -17.19 -15.54 12.77
CA PRO A 112 -16.88 -16.97 12.67
C PRO A 112 -18.06 -17.88 13.05
N ALA A 113 -19.06 -17.37 13.78
CA ALA A 113 -20.33 -18.07 14.00
C ALA A 113 -21.32 -17.86 12.83
N GLY A 114 -21.01 -16.92 11.93
CA GLY A 114 -21.88 -16.43 10.88
C GLY A 114 -21.98 -17.38 9.70
N TYR A 115 -23.20 -17.78 9.41
CA TYR A 115 -23.61 -18.17 8.07
C TYR A 115 -24.16 -16.91 7.38
N GLY A 116 -23.50 -16.47 6.31
CA GLY A 116 -23.92 -15.28 5.56
C GLY A 116 -24.70 -15.63 4.30
N GLU A 117 -25.58 -14.75 3.83
CA GLU A 117 -25.97 -14.81 2.42
C GLU A 117 -24.77 -14.35 1.58
N LEU A 118 -24.56 -14.96 0.41
CA LEU A 118 -23.53 -14.49 -0.51
C LEU A 118 -23.92 -13.10 -1.03
N PRO A 119 -22.98 -12.16 -1.12
CA PRO A 119 -23.26 -10.85 -1.71
C PRO A 119 -23.77 -11.00 -3.14
N ASP A 120 -24.65 -10.10 -3.56
CA ASP A 120 -25.18 -10.08 -4.93
C ASP A 120 -24.95 -8.72 -5.56
N ALA A 121 -24.04 -8.65 -6.54
CA ALA A 121 -23.70 -7.43 -7.24
C ALA A 121 -24.87 -6.82 -8.05
N ALA A 122 -25.90 -7.61 -8.38
CA ALA A 122 -27.10 -7.08 -9.03
C ALA A 122 -28.01 -6.33 -8.06
N SER A 123 -28.01 -6.74 -6.79
CA SER A 123 -28.88 -6.21 -5.74
C SER A 123 -28.15 -5.22 -4.81
N ASP A 124 -26.82 -5.25 -4.78
CA ASP A 124 -25.96 -4.38 -3.98
C ASP A 124 -24.95 -3.61 -4.87
N PRO A 125 -25.30 -2.37 -5.27
CA PRO A 125 -24.41 -1.50 -6.04
C PRO A 125 -23.15 -1.07 -5.29
N GLU A 126 -23.19 -0.99 -3.96
CA GLU A 126 -22.04 -0.58 -3.16
C GLU A 126 -20.99 -1.69 -3.12
N PHE A 127 -21.42 -2.95 -2.94
CA PHE A 127 -20.58 -4.14 -3.09
C PHE A 127 -19.89 -4.19 -4.46
N ALA A 128 -20.67 -4.04 -5.54
CA ALA A 128 -20.16 -4.04 -6.90
C ALA A 128 -19.14 -2.92 -7.14
N ARG A 129 -19.42 -1.71 -6.63
CA ARG A 129 -18.52 -0.55 -6.76
C ARG A 129 -17.24 -0.75 -5.96
N GLN A 130 -17.33 -1.18 -4.71
CA GLN A 130 -16.16 -1.37 -3.85
C GLN A 130 -15.26 -2.48 -4.37
N SER A 131 -15.83 -3.59 -4.87
CA SER A 131 -15.05 -4.65 -5.51
C SER A 131 -14.38 -4.16 -6.80
N ARG A 132 -15.06 -3.33 -7.60
CA ARG A 132 -14.46 -2.70 -8.80
C ARG A 132 -13.31 -1.77 -8.44
N ASN A 133 -13.45 -0.95 -7.39
CA ASN A 133 -12.40 -0.07 -6.92
C ASN A 133 -11.18 -0.86 -6.40
N ASN A 134 -11.41 -1.96 -5.68
CA ASN A 134 -10.34 -2.89 -5.29
C ASN A 134 -9.61 -3.47 -6.51
N ALA A 135 -10.35 -3.83 -7.56
CA ALA A 135 -9.75 -4.32 -8.80
C ALA A 135 -8.85 -3.25 -9.48
N ILE A 136 -9.32 -2.01 -9.54
CA ILE A 136 -8.58 -0.85 -10.05
C ILE A 136 -7.26 -0.67 -9.29
N VAL A 137 -7.32 -0.67 -7.96
CA VAL A 137 -6.12 -0.53 -7.10
C VAL A 137 -5.16 -1.70 -7.34
N LEU A 138 -5.65 -2.94 -7.38
CA LEU A 138 -4.81 -4.11 -7.63
C LEU A 138 -4.13 -4.06 -9.01
N PHE A 139 -4.84 -3.67 -10.06
CA PHE A 139 -4.25 -3.52 -11.39
C PHE A 139 -3.20 -2.42 -11.46
N ALA A 140 -3.37 -1.35 -10.70
CA ALA A 140 -2.43 -0.24 -10.62
C ALA A 140 -1.16 -0.62 -9.81
N MET A 141 -1.33 -1.41 -8.74
CA MET A 141 -0.25 -1.75 -7.80
C MET A 141 0.52 -3.03 -8.17
N ILE A 142 -0.05 -3.90 -9.02
CA ILE A 142 0.55 -5.18 -9.43
C ILE A 142 0.72 -5.20 -10.96
N GLY A 143 1.94 -4.97 -11.43
CA GLY A 143 2.20 -4.54 -12.80
C GLY A 143 1.83 -5.54 -13.91
N ASN A 144 1.75 -6.83 -13.63
CA ASN A 144 1.45 -7.85 -14.64
C ASN A 144 0.24 -8.73 -14.32
N VAL A 145 -0.62 -8.38 -13.35
CA VAL A 145 -1.86 -9.14 -13.12
C VAL A 145 -2.87 -8.80 -14.22
N ASP A 146 -3.36 -9.82 -14.92
CA ASP A 146 -4.28 -9.66 -16.06
C ASP A 146 -5.73 -9.93 -15.66
N ARG A 147 -5.95 -10.86 -14.71
CA ARG A 147 -7.28 -11.27 -14.24
C ARG A 147 -7.37 -11.24 -12.72
N LEU A 148 -8.46 -10.68 -12.22
CA LEU A 148 -8.81 -10.68 -10.80
C LEU A 148 -10.13 -11.41 -10.57
N THR A 149 -10.18 -12.23 -9.53
CA THR A 149 -11.39 -12.92 -9.09
C THR A 149 -11.63 -12.65 -7.61
N PHE A 150 -12.84 -12.23 -7.26
CA PHE A 150 -13.30 -12.10 -5.88
C PHE A 150 -14.26 -13.26 -5.60
N ALA A 151 -13.81 -14.20 -4.75
CA ALA A 151 -14.51 -15.42 -4.46
C ALA A 151 -14.96 -15.45 -3.00
N TYR A 152 -16.21 -15.86 -2.77
CA TYR A 152 -16.87 -15.79 -1.46
C TYR A 152 -17.42 -17.15 -1.09
N ARG A 153 -17.51 -17.42 0.20
CA ARG A 153 -18.31 -18.53 0.71
C ARG A 153 -19.11 -18.11 1.93
N ASN A 154 -20.23 -18.77 2.17
CA ASN A 154 -21.16 -18.39 3.22
C ASN A 154 -20.85 -18.95 4.61
N THR A 155 -19.76 -19.69 4.78
CA THR A 155 -19.37 -20.32 6.04
C THR A 155 -17.99 -19.85 6.50
N GLY A 156 -17.75 -19.75 7.80
CA GLY A 156 -16.40 -19.77 8.36
C GLY A 156 -15.77 -21.18 8.22
N ALA A 157 -14.46 -21.27 8.00
CA ALA A 157 -13.77 -22.55 7.80
C ALA A 157 -12.60 -22.72 8.75
N PRO A 158 -12.10 -23.96 8.87
CA PRO A 158 -10.79 -24.24 9.44
C PRO A 158 -9.63 -23.52 8.74
N ASP A 159 -8.43 -23.64 9.33
CA ASP A 159 -7.19 -22.93 8.99
C ASP A 159 -6.57 -23.26 7.60
N GLU A 160 -7.34 -23.83 6.66
CA GLU A 160 -6.86 -24.25 5.33
C GLU A 160 -7.79 -23.77 4.20
N LEU A 161 -7.19 -23.37 3.08
CA LEU A 161 -7.91 -22.97 1.86
C LEU A 161 -8.38 -24.20 1.08
N ILE A 162 -9.69 -24.36 0.94
CA ILE A 162 -10.34 -25.33 0.04
C ILE A 162 -11.05 -24.54 -1.08
N PRO A 163 -10.43 -24.35 -2.27
CA PRO A 163 -10.95 -23.44 -3.29
C PRO A 163 -12.35 -23.79 -3.81
N SER A 164 -12.74 -25.08 -3.81
CA SER A 164 -14.05 -25.55 -4.27
C SER A 164 -15.22 -25.07 -3.42
N ASP A 165 -14.96 -24.63 -2.19
CA ASP A 165 -15.98 -24.14 -1.26
C ASP A 165 -16.35 -22.68 -1.53
N TYR A 166 -15.59 -22.00 -2.39
CA TYR A 166 -15.80 -20.60 -2.74
C TYR A 166 -16.47 -20.44 -4.10
N VAL A 167 -17.42 -19.52 -4.15
CA VAL A 167 -18.13 -19.11 -5.36
C VAL A 167 -17.46 -17.85 -5.92
N PRO A 168 -16.93 -17.86 -7.16
CA PRO A 168 -16.45 -16.65 -7.82
C PRO A 168 -17.65 -15.75 -8.15
N LEU A 169 -17.76 -14.62 -7.45
CA LEU A 169 -18.90 -13.70 -7.63
C LEU A 169 -18.58 -12.58 -8.61
N LEU A 170 -17.34 -12.09 -8.60
CA LEU A 170 -16.91 -10.99 -9.44
C LEU A 170 -15.57 -11.30 -10.08
N GLU A 171 -15.47 -11.00 -11.37
CA GLU A 171 -14.26 -11.13 -12.15
C GLU A 171 -14.01 -9.89 -12.98
N TYR A 172 -12.75 -9.49 -13.05
CA TYR A 172 -12.31 -8.31 -13.77
C TYR A 172 -11.08 -8.63 -14.61
N ASN A 173 -11.05 -8.15 -15.85
CA ASN A 173 -9.85 -8.19 -16.68
C ASN A 173 -9.23 -6.80 -16.74
N ARG A 174 -7.90 -6.75 -16.73
CA ARG A 174 -7.16 -5.49 -16.85
C ARG A 174 -7.57 -4.70 -18.11
N SER A 175 -7.81 -5.40 -19.22
CA SER A 175 -8.21 -4.80 -20.50
C SER A 175 -9.47 -3.95 -20.43
N ASP A 176 -10.29 -4.16 -19.39
CA ASP A 176 -11.57 -3.46 -19.21
C ASP A 176 -11.36 -2.08 -18.56
N PHE A 177 -10.14 -1.76 -18.13
CA PHE A 177 -9.79 -0.52 -17.44
C PHE A 177 -8.69 0.24 -18.18
N ALA A 178 -8.84 1.56 -18.26
CA ALA A 178 -7.81 2.46 -18.78
C ALA A 178 -6.79 2.84 -17.69
N ILE A 179 -6.14 1.84 -17.09
CA ILE A 179 -5.16 2.02 -16.00
C ILE A 179 -3.79 1.62 -16.50
N GLU A 180 -2.83 2.54 -16.35
CA GLU A 180 -1.42 2.27 -16.58
C GLU A 180 -0.70 2.19 -15.23
N ALA A 181 0.03 1.10 -15.01
CA ALA A 181 0.88 0.97 -13.85
C ALA A 181 2.22 1.68 -14.13
N ASP A 182 2.48 2.77 -13.41
CA ASP A 182 3.72 3.55 -13.52
C ASP A 182 4.53 3.39 -12.23
N PHE A 183 5.48 2.45 -12.26
CA PHE A 183 6.35 2.16 -11.13
C PHE A 183 7.56 3.11 -11.04
N ALA A 184 7.81 3.93 -12.07
CA ALA A 184 8.97 4.82 -12.13
C ALA A 184 8.74 6.10 -11.31
N ASP A 185 7.51 6.62 -11.30
CA ASP A 185 7.10 7.77 -10.50
C ASP A 185 5.91 7.41 -9.59
N LYS A 186 6.23 6.70 -8.50
CA LYS A 186 5.24 6.19 -7.54
C LYS A 186 4.32 7.27 -6.98
N ARG A 187 4.85 8.47 -6.70
CA ARG A 187 4.06 9.54 -6.09
C ARG A 187 2.99 10.06 -7.06
N ASN A 188 3.41 10.41 -8.27
CA ASN A 188 2.48 10.85 -9.30
C ASN A 188 1.48 9.74 -9.66
N HIS A 189 1.93 8.49 -9.67
CA HIS A 189 1.04 7.34 -9.88
C HIS A 189 -0.06 7.26 -8.81
N VAL A 190 0.31 7.34 -7.53
CA VAL A 190 -0.64 7.33 -6.40
C VAL A 190 -1.65 8.48 -6.51
N GLU A 191 -1.19 9.70 -6.78
CA GLU A 191 -2.07 10.86 -6.90
C GLU A 191 -3.07 10.72 -8.05
N ARG A 192 -2.60 10.30 -9.23
CA ARG A 192 -3.46 10.06 -10.41
C ARG A 192 -4.48 8.95 -10.15
N LEU A 193 -4.06 7.87 -9.50
CA LEU A 193 -4.94 6.78 -9.12
C LEU A 193 -6.02 7.26 -8.13
N GLY A 194 -5.62 8.04 -7.14
CA GLY A 194 -6.54 8.64 -6.17
C GLY A 194 -7.60 9.51 -6.83
N GLN A 195 -7.19 10.41 -7.74
CA GLN A 195 -8.11 11.25 -8.50
C GLN A 195 -9.08 10.42 -9.36
N TYR A 196 -8.60 9.33 -9.98
CA TYR A 196 -9.44 8.42 -10.76
C TYR A 196 -10.52 7.75 -9.91
N LEU A 197 -10.18 7.30 -8.69
CA LEU A 197 -11.14 6.68 -7.76
C LEU A 197 -12.20 7.67 -7.28
N GLU A 198 -11.79 8.89 -6.92
CA GLU A 198 -12.69 9.96 -6.47
C GLU A 198 -13.67 10.41 -7.57
N GLN A 199 -13.17 10.53 -8.80
CA GLN A 199 -14.01 10.84 -9.96
C GLN A 199 -15.04 9.72 -10.20
N ALA A 200 -14.61 8.45 -10.18
CA ALA A 200 -15.51 7.32 -10.39
C ALA A 200 -16.61 7.25 -9.31
N GLN A 201 -16.29 7.57 -8.05
CA GLN A 201 -17.27 7.65 -6.96
C GLN A 201 -18.27 8.80 -7.17
N SER A 202 -17.77 9.98 -7.56
CA SER A 202 -18.60 11.17 -7.81
C SER A 202 -19.59 10.96 -8.97
N GLU A 203 -19.14 10.33 -10.05
CA GLU A 203 -19.99 10.00 -11.21
C GLU A 203 -21.10 9.01 -10.84
N ALA A 204 -20.77 7.98 -10.06
CA ALA A 204 -21.76 7.01 -9.58
C ALA A 204 -22.85 7.66 -8.72
N LEU A 205 -22.47 8.55 -7.80
CA LEU A 205 -23.40 9.33 -6.97
C LEU A 205 -24.30 10.23 -7.83
N ALA A 206 -23.73 10.88 -8.85
CA ALA A 206 -24.49 11.76 -9.74
C ALA A 206 -25.52 10.99 -10.60
N VAL A 207 -25.21 9.75 -11.00
CA VAL A 207 -26.16 8.87 -11.71
C VAL A 207 -27.31 8.46 -10.77
N SER A 208 -26.98 7.99 -9.56
CA SER A 208 -27.99 7.60 -8.57
C SER A 208 -28.98 8.72 -8.27
N LEU A 209 -28.50 9.96 -8.08
CA LEU A 209 -29.35 11.13 -7.83
C LEU A 209 -30.30 11.46 -8.99
N ARG A 210 -29.88 11.21 -10.24
CA ARG A 210 -30.71 11.44 -11.43
C ARG A 210 -31.81 10.38 -11.57
N GLU A 211 -31.55 9.14 -11.16
CA GLU A 211 -32.51 8.03 -11.24
C GLU A 211 -33.56 8.09 -10.12
N THR A 212 -33.22 8.64 -8.96
CA THR A 212 -34.16 8.74 -7.82
C THR A 212 -35.07 9.98 -7.85
N GLY A 213 -34.93 10.87 -8.83
CA GLY A 213 -35.84 12.01 -9.03
C GLY A 213 -35.85 13.01 -7.88
N ALA A 214 -34.81 13.83 -7.79
CA ALA A 214 -34.86 15.14 -7.12
C ALA A 214 -35.19 16.24 -8.13
#